data_AF-A0A3A6NMN6-F1
#
_entry.id   AF-A0A3A6NMN6-F1
#
_cell.length_a   1.000
_cell.length_b   1.000
_cell.length_c   1.000
_cell.angle_alpha   90.00
_cell.angle_beta   90.00
_cell.angle_gamma   90.00
#
_symmetry.space_group_name_H-M   'P 1'
#
loop_
_entity.id
_entity.type
_entity.pdbx_description
1 polymer ?
#
loop_
_entity_poly.entity_id
_entity_poly.type
_entity_poly.pdbx_seq_one_letter_code
_entity_poly.pdbx_strand_id
1 'polypeptide(L)'
;MSLKHEFAKPILKNDLMPVLRSGFFMSFTGGLILGLIHFIFTYYFSFSIIWLLLLVLSHLMATRIKQSYQTYHILYPLLSVLFFLFAYYLMNVTMGVGIYIILNLVSLENILLILIPFQYFRFLLPISAYFFSVNNLLQIVFFIIGIVYAYRYSR
;
A
#
# COMPACT_ATOMS: atom_id res chain seq x y z
N MET A 1 5.99 -5.80 27.37
CA MET A 1 6.69 -7.02 26.90
C MET A 1 7.81 -6.60 25.96
N SER A 2 9.01 -7.19 26.04
CA SER A 2 10.08 -6.85 25.10
C SER A 2 9.80 -7.49 23.72
N LEU A 3 10.17 -6.81 22.63
CA LEU A 3 10.00 -7.31 21.26
C LEU A 3 10.59 -8.72 21.08
N LYS A 4 11.71 -9.00 21.74
CA LYS A 4 12.38 -10.31 21.72
C LYS A 4 11.46 -11.44 22.18
N HIS A 5 10.59 -11.20 23.15
CA HIS A 5 9.61 -12.20 23.61
C HIS A 5 8.44 -12.39 22.64
N GLU A 6 8.02 -11.36 21.91
CA GLU A 6 6.92 -11.50 20.93
C GLU A 6 7.36 -12.26 19.67
N PHE A 7 8.63 -12.11 19.24
CA PHE A 7 9.20 -12.87 18.13
C PHE A 7 9.55 -14.32 18.50
N ALA A 8 9.75 -14.63 19.78
CA ALA A 8 10.03 -15.97 20.25
C ALA A 8 8.78 -16.86 20.35
N LYS A 9 7.58 -16.30 20.13
CA LYS A 9 6.33 -17.08 20.13
C LYS A 9 6.31 -18.05 18.94
N PRO A 10 5.72 -19.25 19.09
CA PRO A 10 5.61 -20.18 17.99
C PRO A 10 4.67 -19.63 16.91
N ILE A 11 5.10 -19.71 15.65
CA ILE A 11 4.27 -19.37 14.49
C ILE A 11 3.46 -20.61 14.11
N LEU A 12 2.14 -20.51 14.19
CA LEU A 12 1.26 -21.58 13.69
C LEU A 12 1.23 -21.57 12.17
N LYS A 13 1.77 -22.62 11.55
CA LYS A 13 1.79 -22.80 10.08
C LYS A 13 0.39 -22.71 9.46
N ASN A 14 -0.64 -23.13 10.21
CA ASN A 14 -2.04 -23.12 9.79
C ASN A 14 -2.59 -21.70 9.63
N ASP A 15 -2.04 -20.71 10.36
CA ASP A 15 -2.44 -19.30 10.28
C ASP A 15 -1.60 -18.53 9.24
N LEU A 16 -0.33 -18.92 9.04
CA LEU A 16 0.59 -18.20 8.14
C LEU A 16 0.15 -18.24 6.67
N MET A 17 -0.22 -19.40 6.15
CA MET A 17 -0.59 -19.55 4.73
C MET A 17 -1.88 -18.77 4.37
N PRO A 18 -2.96 -18.83 5.18
CA PRO A 18 -4.12 -17.96 5.00
C PRO A 18 -3.77 -16.48 5.02
N VAL A 19 -2.95 -16.01 5.97
CA VAL A 19 -2.51 -14.61 6.05
C VAL A 19 -1.79 -14.18 4.78
N LEU A 20 -0.86 -14.99 4.27
CA LEU A 20 -0.14 -14.69 3.03
C LEU A 20 -1.08 -14.63 1.83
N ARG A 21 -1.95 -15.64 1.65
CA ARG A 21 -2.92 -15.67 0.54
C ARG A 21 -3.86 -14.47 0.58
N SER A 22 -4.41 -14.17 1.75
CA SER A 22 -5.27 -13.01 1.97
C SER A 22 -4.55 -11.70 1.68
N GLY A 23 -3.32 -11.54 2.16
CA GLY A 23 -2.52 -10.34 1.96
C GLY A 23 -2.16 -10.10 0.50
N PHE A 24 -1.68 -11.13 -0.21
CA PHE A 24 -1.42 -11.02 -1.65
C PHE A 24 -2.69 -10.70 -2.43
N PHE A 25 -3.77 -11.46 -2.20
CA PHE A 25 -5.05 -11.24 -2.88
C PHE A 25 -5.56 -9.80 -2.66
N MET A 26 -5.55 -9.33 -1.42
CA MET A 26 -6.00 -7.98 -1.08
C MET A 26 -5.07 -6.92 -1.66
N SER A 27 -3.77 -7.17 -1.74
CA SER A 27 -2.82 -6.21 -2.31
C SER A 27 -3.01 -6.06 -3.82
N PHE A 28 -3.20 -7.17 -4.52
CA PHE A 28 -3.49 -7.15 -5.95
C PHE A 28 -4.84 -6.52 -6.24
N THR A 29 -5.92 -7.04 -5.65
CA THR A 29 -7.28 -6.54 -5.92
C THR A 29 -7.46 -5.10 -5.44
N GLY A 30 -7.03 -4.79 -4.21
CA GLY A 30 -7.07 -3.44 -3.65
C GLY A 30 -6.20 -2.46 -4.43
N GLY A 31 -4.96 -2.85 -4.77
CA GLY A 31 -4.07 -2.02 -5.57
C GLY A 31 -4.66 -1.69 -6.95
N LEU A 32 -5.12 -2.70 -7.69
CA LEU A 32 -5.72 -2.51 -9.01
C LEU A 32 -6.98 -1.62 -8.95
N ILE A 33 -7.93 -1.95 -8.05
CA ILE A 33 -9.21 -1.23 -7.95
C ILE A 33 -8.98 0.22 -7.51
N LEU A 34 -8.23 0.44 -6.44
CA LEU A 34 -7.97 1.79 -5.95
C LEU A 34 -7.12 2.59 -6.93
N GLY A 35 -6.23 1.94 -7.70
CA GLY A 35 -5.43 2.58 -8.74
C GLY A 35 -6.29 3.07 -9.90
N LEU A 36 -7.27 2.27 -10.33
CA LEU A 36 -8.26 2.69 -11.33
C LEU A 36 -9.14 3.84 -10.83
N ILE A 37 -9.60 3.78 -9.58
CA ILE A 37 -10.36 4.88 -8.97
C ILE A 37 -9.51 6.15 -8.92
N HIS A 38 -8.26 6.05 -8.45
CA HIS A 38 -7.35 7.19 -8.38
C HIS A 38 -7.09 7.80 -9.75
N PHE A 39 -6.90 6.95 -10.76
CA PHE A 39 -6.75 7.34 -12.14
C PHE A 39 -7.95 8.13 -12.65
N ILE A 40 -9.18 7.64 -12.45
CA ILE A 40 -10.39 8.32 -12.90
C ILE A 40 -10.47 9.72 -12.30
N PHE A 41 -10.24 9.85 -10.99
CA PHE A 41 -10.27 11.13 -10.30
C PHE A 41 -9.18 12.10 -10.76
N THR A 42 -7.95 11.58 -10.93
CA THR A 42 -6.83 12.43 -11.36
C THR A 42 -7.01 12.89 -12.80
N TYR A 43 -7.41 11.99 -13.70
CA TYR A 43 -7.47 12.27 -15.13
C TYR A 43 -8.74 13.00 -15.55
N TYR A 44 -9.93 12.54 -15.11
CA TYR A 44 -11.20 13.13 -15.54
C TYR A 44 -11.66 14.28 -14.64
N PHE A 45 -11.37 14.23 -13.34
CA PHE A 45 -11.82 15.25 -12.39
C PHE A 45 -10.72 16.25 -12.00
N SER A 46 -9.47 16.04 -12.45
CA SER A 46 -8.34 16.94 -12.18
C SER A 46 -8.04 17.16 -10.69
N PHE A 47 -8.40 16.22 -9.82
CA PHE A 47 -8.00 16.26 -8.40
C PHE A 47 -7.57 14.90 -7.88
N SER A 48 -6.63 14.92 -6.93
CA SER A 48 -6.10 13.71 -6.31
C SER A 48 -6.87 13.35 -5.05
N ILE A 49 -7.26 12.08 -4.95
CA ILE A 49 -7.91 11.48 -3.75
C ILE A 49 -6.98 10.51 -3.02
N ILE A 50 -5.67 10.58 -3.31
CA ILE A 50 -4.68 9.62 -2.82
C ILE A 50 -4.73 9.42 -1.29
N TRP A 51 -4.93 10.50 -0.52
CA TRP A 51 -4.97 10.42 0.95
C TRP A 51 -6.16 9.61 1.47
N LEU A 52 -7.32 9.76 0.83
CA LEU A 52 -8.51 8.98 1.17
C LEU A 52 -8.31 7.51 0.81
N LEU A 53 -7.71 7.24 -0.36
CA LEU A 53 -7.42 5.88 -0.81
C LEU A 53 -6.40 5.18 0.10
N LEU A 54 -5.42 5.90 0.65
CA LEU A 54 -4.49 5.36 1.66
C LEU A 54 -5.22 4.87 2.91
N LEU A 55 -6.21 5.63 3.40
CA LEU A 55 -7.03 5.19 4.54
C LEU A 55 -7.84 3.94 4.19
N VAL A 56 -8.56 3.96 3.07
CA VAL A 56 -9.36 2.81 2.60
C VAL A 56 -8.47 1.58 2.45
N LEU A 57 -7.32 1.72 1.81
CA LEU A 57 -6.37 0.62 1.61
C LEU A 57 -5.87 0.06 2.94
N SER A 58 -5.47 0.92 3.88
CA SER A 58 -5.01 0.48 5.20
C SER A 58 -6.11 -0.25 5.97
N HIS A 59 -7.35 0.23 5.90
CA HIS A 59 -8.49 -0.38 6.56
C HIS A 59 -8.82 -1.76 6.00
N LEU A 60 -8.90 -1.89 4.68
CA LEU A 60 -9.17 -3.16 4.01
C LEU A 60 -8.06 -4.19 4.31
N MET A 61 -6.80 -3.77 4.24
CA MET A 61 -5.66 -4.63 4.49
C MET A 61 -5.64 -5.13 5.94
N ALA A 62 -5.78 -4.23 6.91
CA ALA A 62 -5.72 -4.58 8.32
C ALA A 62 -6.86 -5.53 8.71
N THR A 63 -8.07 -5.25 8.24
CA THR A 63 -9.26 -6.07 8.50
C THR A 63 -9.11 -7.46 7.93
N ARG A 64 -8.62 -7.56 6.68
CA ARG A 64 -8.46 -8.85 6.02
C ARG A 64 -7.41 -9.72 6.68
N ILE A 65 -6.26 -9.13 7.06
CA ILE A 65 -5.19 -9.86 7.75
C ILE A 65 -5.66 -10.30 9.15
N LYS A 66 -6.34 -9.43 9.91
CA LYS A 66 -6.89 -9.75 11.23
C LYS A 66 -7.82 -10.95 11.20
N GLN A 67 -8.66 -11.05 10.18
CA GLN A 67 -9.60 -12.15 9.99
C GLN A 67 -8.94 -13.46 9.52
N SER A 68 -7.66 -13.42 9.15
CA SER A 68 -6.95 -14.56 8.54
C SER A 68 -6.12 -15.38 9.54
N TYR A 69 -6.04 -14.98 10.80
CA TYR A 69 -5.36 -15.75 11.86
C TYR A 69 -6.27 -15.90 13.08
N GLN A 70 -6.10 -17.00 13.82
CA GLN A 70 -6.83 -17.23 15.07
C GLN A 70 -5.96 -16.89 16.28
N THR A 71 -4.66 -17.14 16.19
CA THR A 71 -3.72 -16.88 17.27
C THR A 71 -2.83 -15.71 16.95
N TYR A 72 -2.65 -14.79 17.89
CA TYR A 72 -1.84 -13.59 17.63
C TYR A 72 -0.34 -13.89 17.57
N HIS A 73 0.31 -13.38 16.52
CA HIS A 73 1.77 -13.33 16.39
C HIS A 73 2.20 -11.98 15.80
N ILE A 74 3.31 -11.38 16.27
CA ILE A 74 3.81 -10.06 15.81
C ILE A 74 4.12 -10.02 14.30
N LEU A 75 4.40 -11.18 13.71
CA LEU A 75 4.61 -11.34 12.28
C LEU A 75 3.40 -10.90 11.46
N TYR A 76 2.16 -11.09 11.92
CA TYR A 76 0.97 -10.77 11.12
C TYR A 76 0.74 -9.26 10.96
N PRO A 77 0.89 -8.43 12.01
CA PRO A 77 0.97 -6.98 11.85
C PRO A 77 2.05 -6.50 10.90
N LEU A 78 3.23 -7.13 10.96
CA LEU A 78 4.34 -6.77 10.08
C LEU A 78 4.04 -7.13 8.61
N LEU A 79 3.44 -8.30 8.39
CA LEU A 79 2.93 -8.69 7.07
C LEU A 79 1.83 -7.75 6.58
N SER A 80 0.93 -7.28 7.45
CA SER A 80 -0.11 -6.30 7.08
C SER A 80 0.51 -5.00 6.55
N VAL A 81 1.56 -4.49 7.21
CA VAL A 81 2.30 -3.32 6.73
C VAL A 81 2.98 -3.60 5.40
N LEU A 82 3.64 -4.76 5.25
CA LEU A 82 4.30 -5.14 3.99
C LEU A 82 3.30 -5.20 2.83
N PHE A 83 2.15 -5.86 3.03
CA PHE A 83 1.10 -5.94 2.02
C PHE A 83 0.48 -4.57 1.73
N PHE A 84 0.32 -3.70 2.72
CA PHE A 84 -0.09 -2.31 2.49
C PHE A 84 0.89 -1.56 1.58
N LEU A 85 2.20 -1.67 1.82
CA LEU A 85 3.23 -1.05 0.97
C LEU A 85 3.19 -1.60 -0.46
N PHE A 86 3.03 -2.92 -0.60
CA PHE A 86 2.93 -3.58 -1.89
C PHE A 86 1.66 -3.16 -2.65
N ALA A 87 0.53 -3.06 -1.96
CA ALA A 87 -0.72 -2.60 -2.54
C ALA A 87 -0.66 -1.12 -2.97
N TYR A 88 -0.01 -0.27 -2.17
CA TYR A 88 0.25 1.12 -2.54
C TYR A 88 1.11 1.22 -3.81
N TYR A 89 2.16 0.39 -3.92
CA TYR A 89 2.94 0.28 -5.14
C TYR A 89 2.06 -0.10 -6.36
N LEU A 90 1.27 -1.18 -6.25
CA LEU A 90 0.39 -1.63 -7.33
C LEU A 90 -0.67 -0.59 -7.72
N MET A 91 -1.20 0.16 -6.76
CA MET A 91 -2.13 1.25 -7.00
C MET A 91 -1.51 2.32 -7.90
N ASN A 92 -0.28 2.76 -7.60
CA ASN A 92 0.37 3.76 -8.42
C ASN A 92 0.82 3.22 -9.79
N VAL A 93 1.27 1.95 -9.86
CA VAL A 93 1.55 1.28 -11.14
C VAL A 93 0.31 1.26 -12.02
N THR A 94 -0.84 0.89 -11.45
CA THR A 94 -2.11 0.80 -12.18
C THR A 94 -2.54 2.16 -12.71
N MET A 95 -2.41 3.21 -11.88
CA MET A 95 -2.66 4.58 -12.30
C MET A 95 -1.72 5.01 -13.44
N GLY A 96 -0.42 4.76 -13.31
CA GLY A 96 0.58 5.12 -14.31
C GLY A 96 0.33 4.43 -15.65
N VAL A 97 0.02 3.12 -15.62
CA VAL A 97 -0.35 2.36 -16.82
C VAL A 97 -1.61 2.95 -17.46
N GLY A 98 -2.63 3.28 -16.68
CA GLY A 98 -3.85 3.91 -17.18
C GLY A 98 -3.57 5.23 -17.91
N ILE A 99 -2.70 6.08 -17.35
CA ILE A 99 -2.30 7.35 -17.97
C ILE A 99 -1.57 7.11 -19.30
N TYR A 100 -0.60 6.19 -19.32
CA TYR A 100 0.15 5.93 -20.55
C TYR A 100 -0.69 5.31 -21.65
N ILE A 101 -1.68 4.49 -21.31
CA ILE A 101 -2.64 3.96 -22.27
C ILE A 101 -3.47 5.10 -22.89
N ILE A 102 -4.04 6.00 -22.08
CA ILE A 102 -4.86 7.09 -22.62
C ILE A 102 -4.04 8.09 -23.46
N LEU A 103 -2.83 8.41 -23.01
CA LEU A 103 -1.95 9.34 -23.74
C LEU A 103 -1.27 8.70 -24.96
N ASN A 104 -1.53 7.41 -25.23
CA ASN A 104 -0.91 6.64 -26.29
C ASN A 104 0.64 6.63 -26.22
N LEU A 105 1.17 6.58 -24.99
CA LEU A 105 2.60 6.56 -24.68
C LEU A 105 3.08 5.14 -24.31
N VAL A 106 2.42 4.11 -24.82
CA VAL A 106 2.76 2.72 -24.49
C VAL A 106 4.03 2.32 -25.25
N SER A 107 5.16 2.36 -24.56
CA SER A 107 6.45 1.84 -25.03
C SER A 107 7.08 0.95 -23.98
N LEU A 108 7.98 0.04 -24.39
CA LEU A 108 8.67 -0.85 -23.46
C LEU A 108 9.48 -0.06 -22.41
N GLU A 109 10.13 1.03 -22.82
CA GLU A 109 10.84 1.93 -21.92
C GLU A 109 9.92 2.53 -20.86
N ASN A 110 8.75 3.03 -21.28
CA ASN A 110 7.76 3.62 -20.40
C ASN A 110 7.18 2.60 -19.40
N ILE A 111 6.94 1.36 -19.85
CA ILE A 111 6.50 0.27 -18.97
C ILE A 111 7.58 -0.05 -17.93
N LEU A 112 8.85 -0.16 -18.33
CA LEU A 112 9.95 -0.43 -17.41
C LEU A 112 10.12 0.69 -16.38
N LEU A 113 9.93 1.95 -16.77
CA LEU A 113 9.96 3.09 -15.84
C LEU A 113 8.87 3.00 -14.76
N ILE A 114 7.65 2.64 -15.15
CA ILE A 114 6.53 2.44 -14.22
C ILE A 114 6.81 1.31 -13.23
N LEU A 115 7.56 0.27 -13.62
CA LEU A 115 7.83 -0.86 -12.73
C LEU A 115 8.91 -0.58 -11.68
N ILE A 116 9.52 0.61 -11.66
CA ILE A 116 10.55 0.96 -10.68
C ILE A 116 9.88 1.37 -9.36
N PRO A 117 9.99 0.55 -8.28
CA PRO A 117 9.25 0.79 -7.04
C PRO A 117 9.67 2.07 -6.34
N PHE A 118 10.95 2.43 -6.38
CA PHE A 118 11.49 3.61 -5.69
C PHE A 118 10.86 4.92 -6.13
N GLN A 119 10.35 5.00 -7.36
CA GLN A 119 9.71 6.22 -7.87
C GLN A 119 8.46 6.58 -7.06
N TYR A 120 7.69 5.60 -6.64
CA TYR A 120 6.42 5.80 -5.92
C TYR A 120 6.61 6.16 -4.45
N PHE A 121 7.81 5.98 -3.91
CA PHE A 121 8.16 6.34 -2.54
C PHE A 121 9.03 7.61 -2.47
N ARG A 122 9.25 8.32 -3.59
CA ARG A 122 10.02 9.58 -3.61
C ARG A 122 9.43 10.68 -2.74
N PHE A 123 8.13 10.64 -2.46
CA PHE A 123 7.44 11.57 -1.57
C PHE A 123 8.03 11.56 -0.13
N LEU A 124 8.69 10.46 0.27
CA LEU A 124 9.38 10.32 1.55
C LEU A 124 10.78 10.94 1.56
N LEU A 125 11.33 11.36 0.42
CA LEU A 125 12.70 11.87 0.32
C LEU A 125 12.76 13.35 0.73
N PRO A 126 13.44 13.69 1.85
CA PRO A 126 13.48 15.05 2.39
C PRO A 126 14.25 16.03 1.51
N ILE A 127 15.13 15.52 0.65
CA ILE A 127 15.98 16.34 -0.25
C ILE A 127 15.21 16.76 -1.52
N SER A 128 13.99 16.25 -1.74
CA SER A 128 13.23 16.60 -2.94
C SER A 128 12.67 18.03 -2.88
N ALA A 129 12.67 18.74 -4.01
CA ALA A 129 12.16 20.11 -4.10
C ALA A 129 10.67 20.23 -3.70
N TYR A 130 9.91 19.15 -3.83
CA TYR A 130 8.47 19.11 -3.50
C TYR A 130 8.19 18.61 -2.09
N PHE A 131 9.21 18.31 -1.28
CA PHE A 131 9.04 17.66 0.02
C PHE A 131 8.12 18.44 0.97
N PHE A 132 8.31 19.77 1.05
CA PHE A 132 7.51 20.67 1.88
C PHE A 132 6.22 21.17 1.22
N SER A 133 5.87 20.67 0.03
CA SER A 133 4.58 21.01 -0.57
C SER A 133 3.44 20.45 0.28
N VAL A 134 2.34 21.20 0.41
CA VAL A 134 1.18 20.81 1.22
C VAL A 134 0.65 19.43 0.81
N ASN A 135 0.60 19.15 -0.49
CA ASN A 135 0.15 17.86 -1.01
C ASN A 135 1.07 16.70 -0.57
N ASN A 136 2.38 16.90 -0.64
CA ASN A 136 3.36 15.92 -0.22
C ASN A 136 3.30 15.67 1.30
N LEU A 137 3.18 16.73 2.10
CA LEU A 137 3.04 16.62 3.56
C LEU A 137 1.79 15.82 3.95
N LEU A 138 0.65 16.12 3.33
CA LEU A 138 -0.57 15.33 3.53
C LEU A 138 -0.35 13.87 3.14
N GLN A 139 0.28 13.60 2.00
CA GLN A 139 0.59 12.24 1.58
C GLN A 139 1.48 11.51 2.60
N ILE A 140 2.54 12.14 3.12
CA ILE A 140 3.39 11.57 4.18
C ILE A 140 2.55 11.25 5.41
N VAL A 141 1.76 12.21 5.91
CA VAL A 141 0.96 12.05 7.12
C VAL A 141 -0.03 10.90 6.97
N PHE A 142 -0.82 10.88 5.90
CA PHE A 142 -1.81 9.82 5.65
C PHE A 142 -1.16 8.46 5.37
N PHE A 143 0.02 8.44 4.76
CA PHE A 143 0.78 7.21 4.56
C PHE A 143 1.30 6.63 5.89
N ILE A 144 1.82 7.47 6.78
CA ILE A 144 2.23 7.07 8.13
C ILE A 144 1.02 6.60 8.94
N ILE A 145 -0.11 7.33 8.88
CA ILE A 145 -1.37 6.90 9.51
C ILE A 145 -1.77 5.52 8.97
N GLY A 146 -1.70 5.30 7.66
CA GLY A 146 -1.99 4.01 7.04
C GLY A 146 -1.10 2.88 7.56
N ILE A 147 0.21 3.11 7.71
CA ILE A 147 1.16 2.13 8.29
C ILE A 147 0.79 1.82 9.74
N VAL A 148 0.61 2.87 10.56
CA VAL A 148 0.29 2.72 11.99
C VAL A 148 -1.07 2.02 12.16
N TYR A 149 -2.05 2.36 11.34
CA TYR A 149 -3.37 1.73 11.34
C TYR A 149 -3.27 0.27 10.95
N ALA A 150 -2.59 -0.04 9.83
CA ALA A 150 -2.38 -1.41 9.36
C ALA A 150 -1.75 -2.27 10.45
N TYR A 151 -0.70 -1.78 11.11
CA TYR A 151 -0.03 -2.48 12.19
C TYR A 151 -0.90 -2.64 13.46
N ARG A 152 -1.52 -1.55 13.94
CA ARG A 152 -2.25 -1.59 15.22
C ARG A 152 -3.55 -2.37 15.13
N TYR A 153 -4.26 -2.28 14.00
CA TYR A 153 -5.57 -2.91 13.88
C TYR A 153 -5.46 -4.43 13.63
N SER A 154 -4.39 -4.86 12.95
CA SER A 154 -4.05 -6.28 12.76
C SER A 154 -3.26 -6.90 13.92
N ARG A 155 -3.11 -6.17 15.03
CA ARG A 155 -2.71 -6.72 16.33
C ARG A 155 -3.94 -7.26 17.05
#